data_AF-A0A932KR59-F1
#
_entry.id   AF-A0A932KR59-F1
#
_cell.length_a   1.000
_cell.length_b   1.000
_cell.length_c   1.000
_cell.angle_alpha   90.00
_cell.angle_beta   90.00
_cell.angle_gamma   90.00
#
_symmetry.space_group_name_H-M   'P 1'
#
loop_
_entity.id
_entity.type
_entity.pdbx_description
1 polymer ?
#
loop_
_entity_poly.entity_id
_entity_poly.type
_entity_poly.pdbx_seq_one_letter_code
_entity_poly.pdbx_strand_id
1 'polypeptide(L)'
;GSNVGIEVAGLSTVPAGKPIALTVYKPDGTTLSSTTASSPGGGFLNLSNLPVTGTYTVLIDPYYGATATMQVKLGATDLVLSGATLGALTANQDGSYNIPVTFTVTNQGNVTAKAVWFDMAYLSADATLDNADQNLSGYNYRNTDVAPGASYTVTVTHRTLSTTAPGNYTLFIKADGHGTQVGGANTNTGYLAEGNEVNNVQALTLTLPTKADLTVSSVTIGGIVKNANSSYSIPVTFTVTNQGSIAAKSYWFDLAYLSADATLDNADLNLSGYNYRNTDVAPGASYTVTVTYTTSTTTTAGAYRLFIKADGHGAQVGGTNTDSGNVTESNETNNAASVAITLP
;
A
#
# COMPACT_ATOMS: atom_id res chain seq x y z
N GLY A 1 16.08 26.37 14.77
CA GLY A 1 15.36 27.65 14.74
C GLY A 1 13.86 27.37 14.76
N SER A 2 13.06 28.31 15.23
CA SER A 2 11.59 28.17 15.22
C SER A 2 11.04 28.27 13.79
N ASN A 3 9.89 27.64 13.54
CA ASN A 3 9.09 27.82 12.33
C ASN A 3 8.09 28.97 12.55
N VAL A 4 7.96 29.85 11.57
CA VAL A 4 7.04 31.01 11.63
C VAL A 4 6.42 31.25 10.26
N GLY A 5 5.12 31.41 10.20
CA GLY A 5 4.35 31.89 9.06
C GLY A 5 3.94 33.36 9.23
N ILE A 6 3.88 34.07 8.10
CA ILE A 6 3.30 35.40 7.99
C ILE A 6 2.12 35.32 7.03
N GLU A 7 0.92 35.59 7.53
CA GLU A 7 -0.31 35.63 6.74
C GLU A 7 -0.79 37.06 6.58
N VAL A 8 -0.94 37.50 5.34
CA VAL A 8 -1.66 38.72 4.96
C VAL A 8 -3.06 38.33 4.50
N ALA A 9 -4.08 38.84 5.16
CA ALA A 9 -5.49 38.57 4.84
C ALA A 9 -6.31 39.85 4.67
N GLY A 10 -7.39 39.76 3.91
CA GLY A 10 -8.30 40.90 3.67
C GLY A 10 -7.61 42.05 2.93
N LEU A 11 -6.67 41.74 2.05
CA LEU A 11 -5.91 42.74 1.30
C LEU A 11 -6.81 43.50 0.33
N SER A 12 -6.84 44.81 0.49
CA SER A 12 -7.44 45.78 -0.42
C SER A 12 -6.44 46.88 -0.72
N THR A 13 -6.41 47.37 -1.96
CA THR A 13 -5.51 48.46 -2.37
C THR A 13 -6.24 49.60 -3.05
N VAL A 14 -5.65 50.80 -3.02
CA VAL A 14 -6.08 51.97 -3.79
C VAL A 14 -4.88 52.51 -4.59
N PRO A 15 -4.93 52.47 -5.94
CA PRO A 15 -5.98 51.88 -6.80
C PRO A 15 -6.21 50.38 -6.55
N ALA A 16 -7.39 49.86 -6.89
CA ALA A 16 -7.73 48.45 -6.68
C ALA A 16 -6.89 47.50 -7.55
N GLY A 17 -6.64 46.28 -7.04
CA GLY A 17 -5.94 45.24 -7.79
C GLY A 17 -4.41 45.39 -7.82
N LYS A 18 -3.84 46.25 -6.98
CA LYS A 18 -2.37 46.40 -6.90
C LYS A 18 -1.80 45.36 -5.95
N PRO A 19 -0.70 44.69 -6.31
CA PRO A 19 -0.04 43.76 -5.40
C PRO A 19 0.78 44.52 -4.36
N ILE A 20 1.13 43.82 -3.29
CA ILE A 20 2.13 44.23 -2.31
C ILE A 20 3.29 43.24 -2.35
N ALA A 21 4.52 43.70 -2.14
CA ALA A 21 5.63 42.83 -1.76
C ALA A 21 5.65 42.64 -0.24
N LEU A 22 5.84 41.40 0.18
CA LEU A 22 6.09 41.01 1.56
C LEU A 22 7.52 40.48 1.62
N THR A 23 8.43 41.21 2.27
CA THR A 23 9.84 40.83 2.39
C THR A 23 10.22 40.70 3.86
N VAL A 24 10.91 39.63 4.21
CA VAL A 24 11.42 39.39 5.56
C VAL A 24 12.93 39.53 5.55
N TYR A 25 13.45 40.35 6.44
CA TYR A 25 14.88 40.55 6.65
C TYR A 25 15.33 39.89 7.95
N LYS A 26 16.53 39.29 7.91
CA LYS A 26 17.23 38.77 9.09
C LYS A 26 17.67 39.92 10.00
N PRO A 27 18.07 39.64 11.25
CA PRO A 27 18.59 40.65 12.18
C PRO A 27 19.81 41.43 11.66
N ASP A 28 20.59 40.87 10.73
CA ASP A 28 21.73 41.52 10.07
C ASP A 28 21.33 42.45 8.90
N GLY A 29 20.03 42.56 8.60
CA GLY A 29 19.49 43.38 7.52
C GLY A 29 19.48 42.71 6.13
N THR A 30 19.99 41.48 6.00
CA THR A 30 19.92 40.73 4.73
C THR A 30 18.55 40.10 4.54
N THR A 31 18.08 39.98 3.29
CA THR A 31 16.79 39.34 2.99
C THR A 31 16.83 37.86 3.38
N LEU A 32 15.84 37.43 4.17
CA LEU A 32 15.58 36.04 4.47
C LEU A 32 14.71 35.40 3.38
N SER A 33 13.56 36.00 3.07
CA SER A 33 12.59 35.49 2.11
C SER A 33 11.63 36.59 1.67
N SER A 34 10.97 36.42 0.52
CA SER A 34 10.00 37.38 0.00
C SER A 34 8.91 36.71 -0.84
N THR A 35 7.73 37.29 -0.85
CA THR A 35 6.61 36.89 -1.72
C THR A 35 5.78 38.11 -2.14
N THR A 36 4.84 37.92 -3.05
CA THR A 36 3.85 38.93 -3.43
C THR A 36 2.45 38.49 -3.00
N ALA A 37 1.64 39.47 -2.59
CA ALA A 37 0.23 39.27 -2.23
C ALA A 37 -0.64 40.21 -3.07
N SER A 38 -1.82 39.74 -3.49
CA SER A 38 -2.69 40.47 -4.42
C SER A 38 -4.13 40.56 -3.91
N SER A 39 -4.81 41.68 -4.21
CA SER A 39 -6.24 41.87 -3.94
C SER A 39 -7.10 41.45 -5.15
N PRO A 40 -8.34 40.94 -4.95
CA PRO A 40 -8.92 40.56 -3.67
C PRO A 40 -8.25 39.29 -3.13
N GLY A 41 -7.93 39.27 -1.83
CA GLY A 41 -7.26 38.12 -1.22
C GLY A 41 -6.21 38.52 -0.21
N GLY A 42 -4.98 38.06 -0.43
CA GLY A 42 -3.89 38.15 0.53
C GLY A 42 -2.66 37.39 0.05
N GLY A 43 -1.77 37.06 0.97
CA GLY A 43 -0.61 36.24 0.68
C GLY A 43 -0.03 35.64 1.94
N PHE A 44 0.89 34.71 1.76
CA PHE A 44 1.41 33.91 2.85
C PHE A 44 2.89 33.62 2.63
N LEU A 45 3.67 33.67 3.70
CA LEU A 45 5.09 33.33 3.68
C LEU A 45 5.43 32.36 4.82
N ASN A 46 5.81 31.14 4.47
CA ASN A 46 6.36 30.15 5.40
C ASN A 46 7.85 30.41 5.60
N LEU A 47 8.28 30.50 6.85
CA LEU A 47 9.69 30.59 7.25
C LEU A 47 10.03 29.40 8.13
N SER A 48 10.60 28.36 7.53
CA SER A 48 11.06 27.19 8.26
C SER A 48 12.43 27.45 8.89
N ASN A 49 12.63 26.99 10.12
CA ASN A 49 13.92 26.92 10.80
C ASN A 49 14.72 28.24 10.76
N LEU A 50 14.20 29.29 11.40
CA LEU A 50 14.86 30.61 11.42
C LEU A 50 16.36 30.51 11.80
N PRO A 51 17.27 31.10 10.99
CA PRO A 51 18.70 30.78 11.04
C PRO A 51 19.47 31.37 12.23
N VAL A 52 18.97 32.45 12.82
CA VAL A 52 19.64 33.16 13.93
C VAL A 52 18.61 33.69 14.92
N THR A 53 19.03 33.91 16.16
CA THR A 53 18.21 34.63 17.15
C THR A 53 18.31 36.13 16.92
N GLY A 54 17.20 36.84 17.04
CA GLY A 54 17.16 38.31 16.98
C GLY A 54 15.82 38.84 16.45
N THR A 55 15.78 40.14 16.18
CA THR A 55 14.60 40.80 15.60
C THR A 55 14.64 40.71 14.07
N TYR A 56 13.65 40.04 13.50
CA TYR A 56 13.41 40.02 12.06
C TYR A 56 12.51 41.19 11.68
N THR A 57 12.75 41.78 10.51
CA THR A 57 11.93 42.89 10.00
C THR A 57 11.04 42.39 8.87
N VAL A 58 9.73 42.61 8.99
CA VAL A 58 8.76 42.35 7.93
C VAL A 58 8.45 43.67 7.22
N LEU A 59 8.90 43.81 5.98
CA LEU A 59 8.60 44.95 5.12
C LEU A 59 7.41 44.60 4.21
N ILE A 60 6.39 45.44 4.24
CA ILE A 60 5.25 45.37 3.34
C ILE A 60 5.23 46.63 2.48
N ASP A 61 5.38 46.45 1.17
CA ASP A 61 5.50 47.56 0.22
C ASP A 61 4.46 47.42 -0.92
N PRO A 62 3.39 48.23 -0.92
CA PRO A 62 2.42 48.25 -2.02
C PRO A 62 3.03 48.80 -3.32
N TYR A 63 2.83 48.08 -4.42
CA TYR A 63 3.42 48.50 -5.69
C TYR A 63 2.78 49.78 -6.23
N TYR A 64 3.59 50.54 -6.99
CA TYR A 64 3.16 51.74 -7.71
C TYR A 64 2.65 52.88 -6.80
N GLY A 65 3.14 52.97 -5.57
CA GLY A 65 2.70 53.98 -4.61
C GLY A 65 1.22 53.82 -4.22
N ALA A 66 0.66 52.62 -4.38
CA ALA A 66 -0.68 52.33 -3.91
C ALA A 66 -0.74 52.42 -2.39
N THR A 67 -1.94 52.69 -1.86
CA THR A 67 -2.22 52.47 -0.44
C THR A 67 -2.84 51.09 -0.27
N ALA A 68 -2.57 50.41 0.84
CA ALA A 68 -3.11 49.08 1.11
C ALA A 68 -3.68 48.99 2.53
N THR A 69 -4.79 48.27 2.67
CA THR A 69 -5.38 47.88 3.96
C THR A 69 -5.41 46.36 4.03
N MET A 70 -4.97 45.80 5.17
CA MET A 70 -4.87 44.35 5.37
C MET A 70 -4.79 44.00 6.86
N GLN A 71 -4.98 42.73 7.19
CA GLN A 71 -4.60 42.14 8.46
C GLN A 71 -3.32 41.33 8.28
N VAL A 72 -2.37 41.46 9.21
CA VAL A 72 -1.13 40.68 9.23
C VAL A 72 -1.13 39.81 10.48
N LYS A 73 -1.01 38.50 10.31
CA LYS A 73 -0.86 37.53 11.39
C LYS A 73 0.54 36.93 11.37
N LEU A 74 1.12 36.80 12.54
CA LEU A 74 2.38 36.10 12.77
C LEU A 74 2.09 34.87 13.64
N GLY A 75 2.62 33.73 13.24
CA GLY A 75 2.51 32.49 14.01
C GLY A 75 2.72 31.28 13.12
N ALA A 76 2.50 30.08 13.61
CA ALA A 76 2.75 28.87 12.84
C ALA A 76 1.45 28.09 12.60
N THR A 77 1.39 27.39 11.47
CA THR A 77 0.42 26.30 11.32
C THR A 77 0.79 25.20 12.29
N ASP A 78 -0.19 24.44 12.75
CA ASP A 78 0.04 23.32 13.66
C ASP A 78 -1.03 22.26 13.38
N LEU A 79 -0.72 21.35 12.46
CA LEU A 79 -1.55 20.22 12.12
C LEU A 79 -1.41 19.16 13.20
N VAL A 80 -2.55 18.80 13.79
CA VAL A 80 -2.62 17.73 14.78
C VAL A 80 -3.48 16.62 14.24
N LEU A 81 -2.94 15.41 14.32
CA LEU A 81 -3.66 14.21 13.93
C LEU A 81 -4.39 13.63 15.15
N SER A 82 -5.64 13.24 14.95
CA SER A 82 -6.49 12.71 16.02
C SER A 82 -7.50 11.70 15.48
N GLY A 83 -8.02 10.87 16.37
CA GLY A 83 -9.11 9.94 16.05
C GLY A 83 -8.76 8.89 15.00
N ALA A 84 -7.47 8.60 14.76
CA ALA A 84 -7.08 7.55 13.84
C ALA A 84 -7.63 6.19 14.30
N THR A 85 -8.28 5.48 13.37
CA THR A 85 -8.90 4.17 13.60
C THR A 85 -8.67 3.27 12.40
N LEU A 86 -8.56 1.97 12.65
CA LEU A 86 -8.43 0.95 11.62
C LEU A 86 -9.80 0.37 11.26
N GLY A 87 -10.04 0.19 9.96
CA GLY A 87 -11.07 -0.70 9.47
C GLY A 87 -10.61 -2.17 9.44
N ALA A 88 -11.46 -3.04 8.90
CA ALA A 88 -11.11 -4.44 8.73
C ALA A 88 -9.99 -4.60 7.69
N LEU A 89 -8.86 -5.18 8.12
CA LEU A 89 -7.75 -5.50 7.23
C LEU A 89 -8.17 -6.60 6.25
N THR A 90 -7.71 -6.50 5.00
CA THR A 90 -7.93 -7.56 4.00
C THR A 90 -6.61 -7.93 3.33
N ALA A 91 -6.33 -9.23 3.25
CA ALA A 91 -5.22 -9.74 2.47
C ALA A 91 -5.64 -9.87 1.00
N ASN A 92 -4.74 -9.46 0.11
CA ASN A 92 -4.89 -9.58 -1.33
C ASN A 92 -4.24 -10.88 -1.83
N GLN A 93 -4.64 -11.33 -3.01
CA GLN A 93 -4.12 -12.55 -3.62
C GLN A 93 -2.59 -12.50 -3.81
N ASP A 94 -2.05 -11.32 -4.14
CA ASP A 94 -0.62 -11.08 -4.36
C ASP A 94 0.20 -10.93 -3.07
N GLY A 95 -0.38 -11.24 -1.90
CA GLY A 95 0.33 -11.22 -0.62
C GLY A 95 0.42 -9.85 0.05
N SER A 96 -0.06 -8.78 -0.57
CA SER A 96 -0.18 -7.47 0.08
C SER A 96 -1.42 -7.38 0.99
N TYR A 97 -1.46 -6.40 1.88
CA TYR A 97 -2.61 -6.14 2.76
C TYR A 97 -3.19 -4.75 2.50
N ASN A 98 -4.51 -4.66 2.43
CA ASN A 98 -5.23 -3.39 2.49
C ASN A 98 -5.54 -3.05 3.96
N ILE A 99 -5.23 -1.83 4.34
CA ILE A 99 -5.36 -1.26 5.67
C ILE A 99 -6.27 -0.03 5.55
N PRO A 100 -7.59 -0.17 5.72
CA PRO A 100 -8.49 0.98 5.77
C PRO A 100 -8.23 1.78 7.04
N VAL A 101 -8.08 3.10 6.91
CA VAL A 101 -7.84 4.01 8.02
C VAL A 101 -8.77 5.22 7.90
N THR A 102 -9.33 5.63 9.03
CA THR A 102 -10.04 6.92 9.16
C THR A 102 -9.36 7.74 10.23
N PHE A 103 -9.09 9.02 9.95
CA PHE A 103 -8.47 9.95 10.90
C PHE A 103 -8.90 11.39 10.65
N THR A 104 -8.68 12.27 11.62
CA THR A 104 -8.97 13.70 11.53
C THR A 104 -7.70 14.52 11.71
N VAL A 105 -7.47 15.45 10.79
CA VAL A 105 -6.40 16.45 10.88
C VAL A 105 -7.03 17.79 11.24
N THR A 106 -6.50 18.45 12.26
CA THR A 106 -6.96 19.77 12.73
C THR A 106 -5.81 20.75 12.69
N ASN A 107 -6.00 21.94 12.12
CA ASN A 107 -5.04 23.02 12.29
C ASN A 107 -5.31 23.71 13.65
N GLN A 108 -4.55 23.38 14.67
CA GLN A 108 -4.60 24.02 15.99
C GLN A 108 -3.77 25.32 16.06
N GLY A 109 -3.03 25.61 14.99
CA GLY A 109 -2.24 26.83 14.84
C GLY A 109 -3.11 28.06 14.64
N ASN A 110 -2.49 29.24 14.68
CA ASN A 110 -3.18 30.53 14.58
C ASN A 110 -3.10 31.16 13.16
N VAL A 111 -2.38 30.52 12.24
CA VAL A 111 -2.32 30.88 10.82
C VAL A 111 -2.83 29.72 9.94
N THR A 112 -3.32 30.05 8.75
CA THR A 112 -3.87 29.07 7.80
C THR A 112 -2.82 28.07 7.33
N ALA A 113 -3.12 26.77 7.37
CA ALA A 113 -2.34 25.72 6.72
C ALA A 113 -2.63 25.76 5.20
N LYS A 114 -1.63 26.15 4.40
CA LYS A 114 -1.79 26.39 2.96
C LYS A 114 -1.56 25.14 2.14
N ALA A 115 -2.50 24.81 1.25
CA ALA A 115 -2.31 23.70 0.32
C ALA A 115 -1.07 23.95 -0.58
N VAL A 116 -0.40 22.92 -1.11
CA VAL A 116 -0.77 21.49 -1.17
C VAL A 116 0.12 20.61 -0.29
N TRP A 117 -0.43 19.54 0.26
CA TRP A 117 0.32 18.51 0.99
C TRP A 117 -0.31 17.12 0.89
N PHE A 118 0.34 16.12 1.50
CA PHE A 118 -0.10 14.72 1.48
C PHE A 118 -0.22 14.15 2.90
N ASP A 119 -1.30 13.45 3.20
CA ASP A 119 -1.38 12.65 4.43
C ASP A 119 -0.99 11.20 4.11
N MET A 120 0.06 10.72 4.78
CA MET A 120 0.82 9.52 4.43
C MET A 120 0.72 8.46 5.53
N ALA A 121 1.04 7.21 5.19
CA ALA A 121 1.17 6.13 6.16
C ALA A 121 2.46 5.33 5.98
N TYR A 122 3.04 4.92 7.10
CA TYR A 122 4.27 4.14 7.18
C TYR A 122 4.07 2.94 8.10
N LEU A 123 4.55 1.77 7.67
CA LEU A 123 4.46 0.54 8.44
C LEU A 123 5.82 0.20 9.05
N SER A 124 5.87 0.20 10.38
CA SER A 124 7.07 0.00 11.20
C SER A 124 7.04 -1.33 11.93
N ALA A 125 8.17 -2.03 11.91
CA ALA A 125 8.36 -3.30 12.61
C ALA A 125 8.84 -3.12 14.07
N ASP A 126 9.31 -1.93 14.45
CA ASP A 126 9.96 -1.67 15.74
C ASP A 126 9.30 -0.56 16.57
N ALA A 127 8.16 -0.05 16.10
CA ALA A 127 7.38 1.01 16.74
C ALA A 127 8.10 2.37 16.82
N THR A 128 9.16 2.57 16.04
CA THR A 128 9.81 3.87 15.86
C THR A 128 9.57 4.33 14.43
N LEU A 129 9.15 5.59 14.25
CA LEU A 129 9.05 6.15 12.91
C LEU A 129 10.46 6.50 12.40
N ASP A 130 10.93 5.77 11.41
CA ASP A 130 12.20 6.02 10.75
C ASP A 130 12.14 5.80 9.22
N ASN A 131 13.30 5.89 8.56
CA ASN A 131 13.39 5.77 7.11
C ASN A 131 13.55 4.32 6.61
N ALA A 132 13.64 3.34 7.51
CA ALA A 132 13.54 1.92 7.18
C ALA A 132 12.08 1.44 7.12
N ASP A 133 11.15 2.19 7.72
CA ASP A 133 9.72 1.89 7.65
C ASP A 133 9.19 1.87 6.21
N GLN A 134 8.29 0.91 5.96
CA GLN A 134 7.68 0.74 4.66
C GLN A 134 6.72 1.89 4.37
N ASN A 135 6.97 2.64 3.30
CA ASN A 135 6.03 3.60 2.76
C ASN A 135 4.82 2.86 2.16
N LEU A 136 3.63 3.07 2.70
CA LEU A 136 2.44 2.41 2.20
C LEU A 136 1.85 3.16 1.01
N SER A 137 1.40 2.42 -0.01
CA SER A 137 0.65 3.02 -1.10
C SER A 137 -0.72 3.50 -0.65
N GLY A 138 -1.26 4.51 -1.34
CA GLY A 138 -2.49 5.21 -0.93
C GLY A 138 -2.14 6.35 0.03
N TYR A 139 -2.68 7.53 -0.26
CA TYR A 139 -2.47 8.75 0.53
C TYR A 139 -3.64 9.70 0.27
N ASN A 140 -3.82 10.69 1.14
CA ASN A 140 -4.75 11.78 0.88
C ASN A 140 -4.00 12.97 0.28
N TYR A 141 -4.39 13.42 -0.92
CA TYR A 141 -3.88 14.65 -1.52
C TYR A 141 -4.73 15.83 -1.07
N ARG A 142 -4.16 16.69 -0.23
CA ARG A 142 -4.85 17.87 0.28
C ARG A 142 -4.56 19.08 -0.61
N ASN A 143 -5.59 19.55 -1.30
CA ASN A 143 -5.53 20.68 -2.24
C ASN A 143 -6.28 21.93 -1.76
N THR A 144 -6.77 21.93 -0.53
CA THR A 144 -7.57 23.01 0.05
C THR A 144 -6.96 23.44 1.37
N ASP A 145 -6.89 24.75 1.60
CA ASP A 145 -6.39 25.31 2.85
C ASP A 145 -7.18 24.81 4.06
N VAL A 146 -6.56 24.86 5.24
CA VAL A 146 -7.22 24.59 6.53
C VAL A 146 -7.01 25.79 7.43
N ALA A 147 -8.08 26.55 7.65
CA ALA A 147 -8.07 27.71 8.53
C ALA A 147 -7.77 27.31 9.99
N PRO A 148 -7.30 28.26 10.83
CA PRO A 148 -7.14 28.04 12.28
C PRO A 148 -8.40 27.46 12.92
N GLY A 149 -8.24 26.40 13.71
CA GLY A 149 -9.31 25.67 14.40
C GLY A 149 -10.17 24.77 13.49
N ALA A 150 -9.98 24.80 12.17
CA ALA A 150 -10.70 23.95 11.25
C ALA A 150 -10.07 22.55 11.18
N SER A 151 -10.88 21.57 10.82
CA SER A 151 -10.47 20.18 10.69
C SER A 151 -11.04 19.54 9.43
N TYR A 152 -10.42 18.44 9.00
CA TYR A 152 -10.96 17.56 7.98
C TYR A 152 -10.75 16.10 8.37
N THR A 153 -11.68 15.25 7.95
CA THR A 153 -11.61 13.80 8.17
C THR A 153 -11.25 13.12 6.86
N VAL A 154 -10.29 12.21 6.94
CA VAL A 154 -9.83 11.39 5.82
C VAL A 154 -10.26 9.95 6.08
N THR A 155 -10.78 9.31 5.03
CA THR A 155 -10.92 7.85 4.96
C THR A 155 -10.16 7.38 3.74
N VAL A 156 -9.10 6.59 3.96
CA VAL A 156 -8.19 6.10 2.91
C VAL A 156 -7.85 4.65 3.19
N THR A 157 -7.64 3.87 2.14
CA THR A 157 -7.12 2.51 2.28
C THR A 157 -5.68 2.50 1.84
N HIS A 158 -4.79 2.21 2.79
CA HIS A 158 -3.37 2.03 2.50
C HIS A 158 -3.10 0.59 2.09
N ARG A 159 -2.05 0.35 1.30
CA ARG A 159 -1.66 -0.99 0.88
C ARG A 159 -0.16 -1.24 1.06
N THR A 160 0.17 -2.37 1.68
CA THR A 160 1.55 -2.84 1.91
C THR A 160 2.19 -3.36 0.63
N LEU A 161 3.50 -3.61 0.65
CA LEU A 161 4.14 -4.39 -0.41
C LEU A 161 3.65 -5.86 -0.37
N SER A 162 3.67 -6.54 -1.52
CA SER A 162 3.36 -7.97 -1.66
C SER A 162 4.27 -8.89 -0.85
N THR A 163 5.48 -8.41 -0.56
CA THR A 163 6.51 -9.12 0.23
C THR A 163 6.40 -8.88 1.75
N THR A 164 5.42 -8.08 2.19
CA THR A 164 5.25 -7.78 3.61
C THR A 164 4.81 -9.05 4.35
N ALA A 165 5.56 -9.40 5.40
CA ALA A 165 5.26 -10.58 6.18
C ALA A 165 4.03 -10.35 7.08
N PRO A 166 3.27 -11.41 7.41
CA PRO A 166 2.36 -11.39 8.55
C PRO A 166 3.09 -11.03 9.85
N GLY A 167 2.41 -10.39 10.79
CA GLY A 167 2.99 -10.07 12.09
C GLY A 167 2.43 -8.82 12.74
N ASN A 168 3.01 -8.45 13.87
CA ASN A 168 2.65 -7.23 14.60
C ASN A 168 3.48 -6.06 14.07
N TYR A 169 2.81 -4.95 13.81
CA TYR A 169 3.40 -3.72 13.29
C TYR A 169 2.82 -2.50 14.01
N THR A 170 3.55 -1.39 13.92
CA THR A 170 3.02 -0.05 14.20
C THR A 170 2.79 0.68 12.89
N LEU A 171 1.58 1.17 12.69
CA LEU A 171 1.21 2.03 11.59
C LEU A 171 1.30 3.49 12.04
N PHE A 172 2.18 4.25 11.43
CA PHE A 172 2.24 5.69 11.59
C PHE A 172 1.43 6.37 10.50
N ILE A 173 0.46 7.20 10.90
CA ILE A 173 -0.19 8.15 10.00
C ILE A 173 0.43 9.51 10.25
N LYS A 174 0.86 10.18 9.18
CA LYS A 174 1.45 11.52 9.25
C LYS A 174 0.66 12.48 8.36
N ALA A 175 0.12 13.53 8.96
CA ALA A 175 -0.37 14.67 8.20
C ALA A 175 0.83 15.40 7.60
N ASP A 176 0.66 15.86 6.37
CA ASP A 176 1.73 16.56 5.64
C ASP A 176 3.05 15.76 5.58
N GLY A 177 2.95 14.45 5.33
CA GLY A 177 4.09 13.55 5.23
C GLY A 177 4.78 13.57 3.87
N HIS A 178 6.01 13.07 3.86
CA HIS A 178 6.78 12.77 2.64
C HIS A 178 6.89 11.27 2.40
N GLY A 179 7.37 10.87 1.24
CA GLY A 179 7.59 9.45 0.97
C GLY A 179 8.12 9.16 -0.42
N THR A 180 8.35 7.89 -0.70
CA THR A 180 8.81 7.44 -2.03
C THR A 180 7.85 7.84 -3.15
N GLN A 181 6.55 7.98 -2.84
CA GLN A 181 5.50 8.34 -3.79
C GLN A 181 5.48 9.84 -4.14
N VAL A 182 5.89 10.71 -3.22
CA VAL A 182 5.75 12.18 -3.32
C VAL A 182 7.09 12.93 -3.21
N GLY A 183 8.18 12.18 -3.01
CA GLY A 183 9.53 12.67 -2.76
C GLY A 183 9.80 12.91 -1.27
N GLY A 184 11.05 12.72 -0.83
CA GLY A 184 11.48 12.93 0.55
C GLY A 184 11.54 11.66 1.40
N ALA A 185 11.86 11.84 2.68
CA ALA A 185 12.04 10.76 3.65
C ALA A 185 10.88 10.70 4.65
N ASN A 186 10.61 9.54 5.23
CA ASN A 186 9.48 9.34 6.17
C ASN A 186 9.57 10.27 7.40
N THR A 187 10.79 10.54 7.87
CA THR A 187 11.06 11.39 9.04
C THR A 187 11.10 12.90 8.73
N ASN A 188 10.84 13.33 7.49
CA ASN A 188 10.82 14.75 7.17
C ASN A 188 9.74 15.50 7.95
N THR A 189 9.95 16.80 8.14
CA THR A 189 9.01 17.75 8.78
C THR A 189 7.88 18.21 7.85
N GLY A 190 7.62 17.49 6.76
CA GLY A 190 6.53 17.85 5.83
C GLY A 190 6.76 19.04 4.91
N TYR A 191 5.69 19.42 4.19
CA TYR A 191 5.62 20.54 3.24
C TYR A 191 5.31 21.89 3.92
N LEU A 192 4.74 21.87 5.11
CA LEU A 192 4.37 23.01 5.93
C LEU A 192 5.36 23.16 7.07
N ALA A 193 5.70 24.41 7.38
CA ALA A 193 6.51 24.72 8.53
C ALA A 193 5.59 24.77 9.76
N GLU A 194 5.68 23.77 10.65
CA GLU A 194 4.76 23.65 11.77
C GLU A 194 5.35 24.18 13.08
N GLY A 195 4.49 24.73 13.95
CA GLY A 195 4.91 25.16 15.29
C GLY A 195 5.36 23.99 16.16
N ASN A 196 4.82 22.80 15.86
CA ASN A 196 5.18 21.53 16.47
C ASN A 196 5.20 20.45 15.39
N GLU A 197 6.34 19.76 15.25
CA GLU A 197 6.56 18.76 14.20
C GLU A 197 6.30 17.32 14.68
N VAL A 198 5.84 17.14 15.93
CA VAL A 198 5.66 15.81 16.53
C VAL A 198 4.20 15.43 16.77
N ASN A 199 3.26 16.37 16.68
CA ASN A 199 1.82 16.17 16.89
C ASN A 199 1.04 15.98 15.58
N ASN A 200 1.68 16.13 14.43
CA ASN A 200 1.15 15.78 13.11
C ASN A 200 1.27 14.28 12.79
N VAL A 201 1.69 13.46 13.77
CA VAL A 201 1.81 12.00 13.65
C VAL A 201 0.96 11.27 14.69
N GLN A 202 0.30 10.19 14.29
CA GLN A 202 -0.36 9.25 15.19
C GLN A 202 0.05 7.82 14.88
N ALA A 203 0.30 7.03 15.93
CA ALA A 203 0.65 5.62 15.83
C ALA A 203 -0.56 4.73 16.18
N LEU A 204 -0.73 3.64 15.42
CA LEU A 204 -1.72 2.59 15.65
C LEU A 204 -1.03 1.24 15.62
N THR A 205 -1.28 0.39 16.62
CA THR A 205 -0.80 -1.00 16.57
C THR A 205 -1.75 -1.85 15.70
N LEU A 206 -1.20 -2.71 14.85
CA LEU A 206 -1.98 -3.66 14.06
C LEU A 206 -1.27 -5.00 13.92
N THR A 207 -2.04 -6.04 13.63
CA THR A 207 -1.51 -7.38 13.31
C THR A 207 -1.95 -7.74 11.89
N LEU A 208 -0.97 -7.88 10.98
CA LEU A 208 -1.22 -8.42 9.65
C LEU A 208 -1.46 -9.92 9.76
N PRO A 209 -2.62 -10.45 9.32
CA PRO A 209 -2.95 -11.85 9.49
C PRO A 209 -2.03 -12.75 8.66
N THR A 210 -1.87 -14.01 9.09
CA THR A 210 -1.20 -15.05 8.29
C THR A 210 -1.90 -15.27 6.95
N LYS A 211 -1.22 -15.93 6.02
CA LYS A 211 -1.67 -16.12 4.64
C LYS A 211 -2.62 -17.32 4.50
N ALA A 212 -3.20 -17.49 3.31
CA ALA A 212 -3.90 -18.71 2.95
C ALA A 212 -2.89 -19.88 2.89
N ASP A 213 -3.38 -21.12 2.90
CA ASP A 213 -2.54 -22.31 2.78
C ASP A 213 -3.39 -23.42 2.17
N LEU A 214 -3.25 -23.62 0.87
CA LEU A 214 -3.89 -24.63 0.07
C LEU A 214 -3.07 -25.92 0.13
N THR A 215 -3.74 -27.00 0.51
CA THR A 215 -3.15 -28.33 0.48
C THR A 215 -4.06 -29.34 -0.22
N VAL A 216 -3.46 -30.31 -0.89
CA VAL A 216 -4.18 -31.43 -1.51
C VAL A 216 -4.15 -32.61 -0.55
N SER A 217 -5.31 -32.98 0.00
CA SER A 217 -5.40 -33.95 1.11
C SER A 217 -6.00 -35.31 0.75
N SER A 218 -6.68 -35.43 -0.39
CA SER A 218 -7.19 -36.70 -0.91
C SER A 218 -6.95 -36.77 -2.41
N VAL A 219 -6.45 -37.91 -2.91
CA VAL A 219 -6.30 -38.17 -4.34
C VAL A 219 -6.71 -39.61 -4.61
N THR A 220 -7.68 -39.78 -5.50
CA THR A 220 -8.17 -41.08 -5.95
C THR A 220 -8.11 -41.16 -7.46
N ILE A 221 -7.64 -42.29 -7.97
CA ILE A 221 -7.44 -42.53 -9.40
C ILE A 221 -8.49 -43.54 -9.87
N GLY A 222 -9.23 -43.18 -10.91
CA GLY A 222 -10.16 -44.07 -11.59
C GLY A 222 -9.46 -45.05 -12.53
N GLY A 223 -10.24 -45.81 -13.31
CA GLY A 223 -9.68 -46.71 -14.31
C GLY A 223 -8.94 -45.94 -15.40
N ILE A 224 -7.63 -46.15 -15.52
CA ILE A 224 -6.79 -45.55 -16.56
C ILE A 224 -7.08 -46.26 -17.89
N VAL A 225 -7.34 -45.48 -18.93
CA VAL A 225 -7.68 -46.01 -20.26
C VAL A 225 -6.64 -45.52 -21.28
N LYS A 226 -6.12 -46.46 -22.07
CA LYS A 226 -5.30 -46.13 -23.24
C LYS A 226 -6.21 -45.74 -24.41
N ASN A 227 -6.00 -44.56 -24.95
CA ASN A 227 -6.76 -44.00 -26.07
C ASN A 227 -6.21 -44.51 -27.42
N ALA A 228 -7.02 -44.42 -28.48
CA ALA A 228 -6.64 -44.86 -29.82
C ALA A 228 -5.42 -44.10 -30.41
N ASN A 229 -5.20 -42.86 -29.99
CA ASN A 229 -4.04 -42.04 -30.38
C ASN A 229 -2.80 -42.27 -29.51
N SER A 230 -2.79 -43.33 -28.69
CA SER A 230 -1.71 -43.71 -27.76
C SER A 230 -1.50 -42.79 -26.55
N SER A 231 -2.34 -41.77 -26.31
CA SER A 231 -2.38 -41.12 -25.00
C SER A 231 -3.14 -41.95 -23.96
N TYR A 232 -3.03 -41.59 -22.69
CA TYR A 232 -3.81 -42.17 -21.60
C TYR A 232 -4.78 -41.15 -21.03
N SER A 233 -6.01 -41.59 -20.73
CA SER A 233 -7.00 -40.86 -19.95
C SER A 233 -6.93 -41.34 -18.51
N ILE A 234 -6.69 -40.41 -17.57
CA ILE A 234 -6.50 -40.67 -16.15
C ILE A 234 -7.60 -39.91 -15.40
N PRO A 235 -8.72 -40.57 -15.03
CA PRO A 235 -9.75 -39.96 -14.19
C PRO A 235 -9.19 -39.76 -12.78
N VAL A 236 -9.28 -38.55 -12.24
CA VAL A 236 -8.79 -38.21 -10.91
C VAL A 236 -9.89 -37.48 -10.13
N THR A 237 -10.10 -37.89 -8.89
CA THR A 237 -10.86 -37.11 -7.92
C THR A 237 -9.96 -36.75 -6.75
N PHE A 238 -9.89 -35.45 -6.43
CA PHE A 238 -9.06 -34.94 -5.34
C PHE A 238 -9.75 -33.84 -4.54
N THR A 239 -9.25 -33.58 -3.33
CA THR A 239 -9.72 -32.52 -2.44
C THR A 239 -8.62 -31.51 -2.16
N VAL A 240 -8.92 -30.23 -2.38
CA VAL A 240 -8.09 -29.10 -1.95
C VAL A 240 -8.72 -28.49 -0.71
N THR A 241 -7.90 -28.20 0.30
CA THR A 241 -8.30 -27.59 1.57
C THR A 241 -7.49 -26.34 1.81
N ASN A 242 -8.15 -25.23 2.18
CA ASN A 242 -7.43 -24.09 2.73
C ASN A 242 -7.26 -24.28 4.24
N GLN A 243 -6.09 -24.74 4.68
CA GLN A 243 -5.75 -24.89 6.09
C GLN A 243 -5.19 -23.59 6.72
N GLY A 244 -5.07 -22.52 5.93
CA GLY A 244 -4.62 -21.21 6.36
C GLY A 244 -5.70 -20.43 7.13
N SER A 245 -5.32 -19.26 7.64
CA SER A 245 -6.19 -18.45 8.52
C SER A 245 -7.04 -17.42 7.78
N ILE A 246 -6.76 -17.16 6.51
CA ILE A 246 -7.50 -16.21 5.66
C ILE A 246 -8.05 -16.94 4.42
N ALA A 247 -9.02 -16.33 3.76
CA ALA A 247 -9.55 -16.89 2.52
C ALA A 247 -8.48 -16.88 1.42
N ALA A 248 -8.30 -18.02 0.74
CA ALA A 248 -7.58 -18.07 -0.54
C ALA A 248 -8.44 -17.38 -1.60
N LYS A 249 -7.93 -16.28 -2.17
CA LYS A 249 -8.63 -15.49 -3.17
C LYS A 249 -8.61 -16.21 -4.52
N SER A 250 -9.78 -16.29 -5.16
CA SER A 250 -9.96 -17.03 -6.40
C SER A 250 -9.10 -16.52 -7.54
N TYR A 251 -9.09 -17.27 -8.65
CA TYR A 251 -8.21 -17.13 -9.81
C TYR A 251 -6.93 -17.98 -9.67
N TRP A 252 -7.11 -19.30 -9.63
CA TRP A 252 -6.02 -20.26 -9.76
C TRP A 252 -6.45 -21.52 -10.51
N PHE A 253 -5.47 -22.38 -10.79
CA PHE A 253 -5.67 -23.63 -11.52
C PHE A 253 -5.17 -24.82 -10.71
N ASP A 254 -5.92 -25.92 -10.72
CA ASP A 254 -5.45 -27.19 -10.18
C ASP A 254 -5.01 -28.10 -11.35
N LEU A 255 -3.74 -28.50 -11.35
CA LEU A 255 -3.11 -29.25 -12.45
C LEU A 255 -2.58 -30.62 -12.00
N ALA A 256 -2.28 -31.45 -13.00
CA ALA A 256 -1.63 -32.72 -12.80
C ALA A 256 -0.35 -32.86 -13.66
N TYR A 257 0.67 -33.47 -13.07
CA TYR A 257 1.97 -33.72 -13.69
C TYR A 257 2.33 -35.20 -13.56
N LEU A 258 2.87 -35.77 -14.63
CA LEU A 258 3.31 -37.15 -14.68
C LEU A 258 4.83 -37.22 -14.61
N SER A 259 5.34 -37.82 -13.54
CA SER A 259 6.77 -37.95 -13.24
C SER A 259 7.25 -39.39 -13.35
N ALA A 260 8.47 -39.55 -13.86
CA ALA A 260 9.17 -40.82 -13.88
C ALA A 260 9.82 -41.16 -12.53
N ASP A 261 9.87 -40.23 -11.58
CA ASP A 261 10.49 -40.41 -10.27
C ASP A 261 9.59 -39.92 -9.11
N ALA A 262 10.19 -39.68 -7.95
CA ALA A 262 9.48 -39.34 -6.72
C ALA A 262 9.40 -37.83 -6.45
N THR A 263 9.99 -36.99 -7.31
CA THR A 263 10.13 -35.55 -7.12
C THR A 263 9.33 -34.79 -8.17
N LEU A 264 8.58 -33.77 -7.74
CA LEU A 264 7.96 -32.84 -8.68
C LEU A 264 9.03 -31.87 -9.16
N ASP A 265 9.32 -31.89 -10.45
CA ASP A 265 10.24 -30.95 -11.08
C ASP A 265 9.74 -30.47 -12.46
N ASN A 266 10.54 -29.65 -13.12
CA ASN A 266 10.17 -29.05 -14.41
C ASN A 266 10.43 -29.97 -15.62
N ALA A 267 10.99 -31.16 -15.42
CA ALA A 267 11.09 -32.21 -16.44
C ALA A 267 9.81 -33.06 -16.51
N ASP A 268 8.97 -33.01 -15.47
CA ASP A 268 7.71 -33.74 -15.42
C ASP A 268 6.72 -33.28 -16.51
N LEU A 269 5.99 -34.25 -17.05
CA LEU A 269 5.03 -34.01 -18.12
C LEU A 269 3.78 -33.33 -17.56
N ASN A 270 3.55 -32.09 -18.00
CA ASN A 270 2.25 -31.42 -17.85
C ASN A 270 1.15 -32.23 -18.55
N LEU A 271 0.16 -32.69 -17.80
CA LEU A 271 -1.00 -33.36 -18.37
C LEU A 271 -2.00 -32.34 -18.91
N SER A 272 -2.70 -32.73 -19.97
CA SER A 272 -3.76 -31.89 -20.52
C SER A 272 -5.03 -32.06 -19.68
N GLY A 273 -5.53 -30.92 -19.18
CA GLY A 273 -6.69 -30.82 -18.29
C GLY A 273 -6.33 -30.02 -17.05
N TYR A 274 -7.29 -29.26 -16.52
CA TYR A 274 -7.15 -28.51 -15.28
C TYR A 274 -8.52 -28.22 -14.69
N ASN A 275 -8.56 -27.88 -13.41
CA ASN A 275 -9.71 -27.23 -12.80
C ASN A 275 -9.41 -25.74 -12.61
N TYR A 276 -10.28 -24.86 -13.11
CA TYR A 276 -10.18 -23.42 -12.87
C TYR A 276 -11.00 -23.03 -11.65
N ARG A 277 -10.34 -22.50 -10.63
CA ARG A 277 -11.00 -22.01 -9.43
C ARG A 277 -11.32 -20.52 -9.55
N ASN A 278 -12.61 -20.21 -9.64
CA ASN A 278 -13.14 -18.84 -9.72
C ASN A 278 -13.88 -18.37 -8.45
N THR A 279 -13.84 -19.16 -7.37
CA THR A 279 -14.50 -18.84 -6.09
C THR A 279 -13.51 -18.93 -4.94
N ASP A 280 -13.58 -17.99 -3.99
CA ASP A 280 -12.70 -17.98 -2.82
C ASP A 280 -12.87 -19.28 -2.02
N VAL A 281 -11.83 -19.67 -1.28
CA VAL A 281 -11.89 -20.78 -0.33
C VAL A 281 -11.63 -20.22 1.06
N ALA A 282 -12.68 -20.19 1.90
CA ALA A 282 -12.59 -19.70 3.26
C ALA A 282 -11.62 -20.55 4.11
N PRO A 283 -11.10 -20.01 5.24
CA PRO A 283 -10.30 -20.77 6.19
C PRO A 283 -11.00 -22.07 6.62
N GLY A 284 -10.27 -23.19 6.59
CA GLY A 284 -10.76 -24.53 6.93
C GLY A 284 -11.74 -25.14 5.92
N ALA A 285 -12.10 -24.42 4.85
CA ALA A 285 -12.99 -24.96 3.82
C ALA A 285 -12.22 -25.80 2.79
N SER A 286 -12.93 -26.73 2.18
CA SER A 286 -12.42 -27.61 1.13
C SER A 286 -13.34 -27.65 -0.07
N TYR A 287 -12.80 -28.07 -1.22
CA TYR A 287 -13.58 -28.41 -2.40
C TYR A 287 -13.03 -29.68 -3.04
N THR A 288 -13.93 -30.46 -3.64
CA THR A 288 -13.59 -31.69 -4.35
C THR A 288 -13.70 -31.46 -5.85
N VAL A 289 -12.66 -31.89 -6.57
CA VAL A 289 -12.54 -31.79 -8.01
C VAL A 289 -12.57 -33.20 -8.61
N THR A 290 -13.31 -33.37 -9.70
CA THR A 290 -13.27 -34.57 -10.53
C THR A 290 -12.93 -34.15 -11.95
N VAL A 291 -11.73 -34.53 -12.42
CA VAL A 291 -11.19 -34.15 -13.73
C VAL A 291 -10.52 -35.38 -14.35
N THR A 292 -10.65 -35.55 -15.66
CA THR A 292 -9.87 -36.53 -16.42
C THR A 292 -8.69 -35.82 -17.07
N TYR A 293 -7.48 -36.17 -16.63
CA TYR A 293 -6.25 -35.68 -17.22
C TYR A 293 -5.81 -36.59 -18.37
N THR A 294 -5.16 -36.01 -19.37
CA THR A 294 -4.71 -36.76 -20.56
C THR A 294 -3.21 -36.58 -20.80
N THR A 295 -2.50 -37.68 -21.08
CA THR A 295 -1.07 -37.66 -21.38
C THR A 295 -0.79 -37.23 -22.81
N SER A 296 0.48 -37.05 -23.18
CA SER A 296 0.88 -36.91 -24.58
C SER A 296 0.66 -38.23 -25.33
N THR A 297 0.58 -38.16 -26.66
CA THR A 297 0.49 -39.33 -27.56
C THR A 297 1.79 -40.15 -27.62
N THR A 298 2.87 -39.64 -27.03
CA THR A 298 4.19 -40.28 -26.97
C THR A 298 4.50 -40.89 -25.60
N THR A 299 3.57 -40.79 -24.64
CA THR A 299 3.77 -41.34 -23.29
C THR A 299 3.78 -42.87 -23.35
N THR A 300 4.81 -43.50 -22.79
CA THR A 300 4.94 -44.95 -22.77
C THR A 300 4.13 -45.58 -21.64
N ALA A 301 3.75 -46.86 -21.78
CA ALA A 301 3.21 -47.64 -20.67
C ALA A 301 4.30 -47.84 -19.60
N GLY A 302 3.91 -48.00 -18.33
CA GLY A 302 4.86 -48.20 -17.23
C GLY A 302 4.41 -47.59 -15.91
N ALA A 303 5.31 -47.66 -14.92
CA ALA A 303 5.12 -47.09 -13.60
C ALA A 303 5.52 -45.61 -13.58
N TYR A 304 4.67 -44.78 -12.97
CA TYR A 304 4.87 -43.34 -12.84
C TYR A 304 4.39 -42.86 -11.47
N ARG A 305 4.78 -41.64 -11.11
CA ARG A 305 4.12 -40.87 -10.05
C ARG A 305 3.27 -39.77 -10.68
N LEU A 306 2.02 -39.68 -10.25
CA LEU A 306 1.11 -38.60 -10.61
C LEU A 306 1.10 -37.57 -9.49
N PHE A 307 1.51 -36.34 -9.78
CA PHE A 307 1.39 -35.19 -8.90
C PHE A 307 0.11 -34.42 -9.23
N ILE A 308 -0.66 -34.06 -8.21
CA ILE A 308 -1.77 -33.11 -8.28
C ILE A 308 -1.35 -31.90 -7.47
N LYS A 309 -1.40 -30.72 -8.07
CA LYS A 309 -1.03 -29.46 -7.43
C LYS A 309 -2.19 -28.49 -7.45
N ALA A 310 -2.59 -28.03 -6.27
CA ALA A 310 -3.47 -26.87 -6.13
C ALA A 310 -2.67 -25.60 -6.43
N ASP A 311 -3.32 -24.61 -7.02
CA ASP A 311 -2.67 -23.36 -7.46
C ASP A 311 -1.38 -23.60 -8.27
N GLY A 312 -1.46 -24.57 -9.18
CA GLY A 312 -0.37 -24.91 -10.06
C GLY A 312 -0.32 -24.04 -11.31
N HIS A 313 0.81 -24.15 -12.00
CA HIS A 313 1.04 -23.58 -13.31
C HIS A 313 1.61 -24.63 -14.26
N GLY A 314 1.58 -24.35 -15.56
CA GLY A 314 2.06 -25.30 -16.55
C GLY A 314 1.85 -24.81 -17.97
N ALA A 315 2.16 -25.68 -18.94
CA ALA A 315 2.13 -25.33 -20.36
C ALA A 315 0.79 -24.74 -20.85
N GLN A 316 -0.34 -25.06 -20.19
CA GLN A 316 -1.69 -24.63 -20.58
C GLN A 316 -2.09 -23.26 -20.02
N VAL A 317 -1.52 -22.86 -18.89
CA VAL A 317 -1.95 -21.67 -18.11
C VAL A 317 -0.81 -20.68 -17.86
N GLY A 318 0.40 -20.97 -18.35
CA GLY A 318 1.62 -20.21 -18.11
C GLY A 318 2.36 -20.69 -16.86
N GLY A 319 3.64 -20.35 -16.73
CA GLY A 319 4.50 -20.71 -15.58
C GLY A 319 5.21 -22.07 -15.70
N THR A 320 5.66 -22.61 -14.57
CA THR A 320 6.41 -23.87 -14.45
C THR A 320 5.79 -24.79 -13.40
N ASN A 321 6.08 -26.09 -13.46
CA ASN A 321 5.49 -27.08 -12.56
C ASN A 321 5.77 -26.79 -11.07
N THR A 322 6.92 -26.17 -10.79
CA THR A 322 7.44 -25.94 -9.43
C THR A 322 7.30 -24.50 -8.92
N ASP A 323 6.66 -23.60 -9.66
CA ASP A 323 6.46 -22.22 -9.17
C ASP A 323 5.43 -22.14 -8.02
N SER A 324 5.22 -20.94 -7.48
CA SER A 324 4.34 -20.70 -6.32
C SER A 324 2.90 -20.33 -6.70
N GLY A 325 2.46 -20.57 -7.93
CA GLY A 325 1.07 -20.27 -8.28
C GLY A 325 0.72 -18.76 -8.27
N ASN A 326 -0.58 -18.48 -8.09
CA ASN A 326 -1.15 -17.14 -8.05
C ASN A 326 -1.50 -16.68 -6.62
N VAL A 327 -1.89 -17.60 -5.76
CA VAL A 327 -2.26 -17.34 -4.37
C VAL A 327 -0.97 -17.32 -3.56
N THR A 328 -0.68 -16.20 -2.90
CA THR A 328 0.47 -16.20 -1.99
C THR A 328 0.11 -16.93 -0.70
N GLU A 329 0.81 -18.02 -0.42
CA GLU A 329 0.49 -18.92 0.69
C GLU A 329 1.49 -18.81 1.84
N SER A 330 1.12 -19.39 2.99
CA SER A 330 2.01 -19.48 4.15
C SER A 330 3.02 -20.62 4.04
N ASN A 331 2.71 -21.60 3.19
CA ASN A 331 3.57 -22.70 2.83
C ASN A 331 3.32 -23.06 1.37
N GLU A 332 4.34 -23.00 0.53
CA GLU A 332 4.26 -23.31 -0.91
C GLU A 332 4.66 -24.77 -1.22
N THR A 333 5.03 -25.54 -0.19
CA THR A 333 5.61 -26.88 -0.37
C THR A 333 4.58 -28.01 -0.20
N ASN A 334 3.37 -27.68 0.24
CA ASN A 334 2.30 -28.63 0.56
C ASN A 334 1.07 -28.50 -0.36
N ASN A 335 1.17 -27.69 -1.41
CA ASN A 335 0.13 -27.51 -2.42
C ASN A 335 0.05 -28.72 -3.36
N ALA A 336 1.05 -29.61 -3.33
CA ALA A 336 1.10 -30.82 -4.14
C ALA A 336 0.97 -32.10 -3.31
N ALA A 337 0.18 -33.05 -3.83
CA ALA A 337 0.14 -34.43 -3.37
C ALA A 337 0.41 -35.36 -4.55
N SER A 338 0.86 -36.59 -4.26
CA SER A 338 1.15 -37.53 -5.34
C SER A 338 0.88 -38.99 -5.02
N VAL A 339 0.54 -39.73 -6.07
CA VAL A 339 0.15 -41.14 -6.03
C VAL A 339 0.93 -41.92 -7.08
N ALA A 340 1.37 -43.14 -6.75
CA ALA A 340 1.96 -44.04 -7.74
C ALA A 340 0.86 -44.62 -8.64
N ILE A 341 1.08 -44.60 -9.96
CA ILE A 341 0.16 -45.14 -10.95
C ILE A 341 0.90 -46.04 -11.94
N THR A 342 0.15 -46.86 -12.67
CA THR A 342 0.68 -47.66 -13.79
C THR A 342 -0.17 -47.42 -15.03
N LEU A 343 0.48 -46.96 -16.10
CA LEU A 343 -0.16 -46.79 -17.40
C LEU A 343 -0.15 -48.15 -18.14
N PRO A 344 -1.32 -48.67 -18.58
CA PRO A 344 -1.48 -50.03 -19.10
C PRO A 344 -0.99 -50.26 -20.55
#